data_AF-A0A9Q4EWP9-F1
#
_entry.id   AF-A0A9Q4EWP9-F1
#
_cell.length_a   1.000
_cell.length_b   1.000
_cell.length_c   1.000
_cell.angle_alpha   90.00
_cell.angle_beta   90.00
_cell.angle_gamma   90.00
#
_symmetry.space_group_name_H-M   'P 1'
#
loop_
_entity.id
_entity.type
_entity.pdbx_description
1 polymer ?
#
loop_
_entity_poly.entity_id
_entity_poly.type
_entity_poly.pdbx_seq_one_letter_code
_entity_poly.pdbx_strand_id
1 'polypeptide(L)'
;MISRIIQIVIYINLTAAFILSRDAARLWSKLGKRGCMNNIASVSSEHAVIGLTKQFAMEFGSKGNRVNSISPGVIQTELTDEYFQDDEMVQLIKDNHALHTWGQPSDIVSCMKYLASDEAHFITGSNFVIDGGWTAGKKL
;
A
#
# COMPACT_ATOMS: atom_id res chain seq x y z
N MET A 1 -28.48 3.22 -9.41
CA MET A 1 -28.24 4.69 -9.39
C MET A 1 -26.97 5.04 -8.62
N ILE A 2 -26.78 4.56 -7.38
CA ILE A 2 -25.58 4.78 -6.54
C ILE A 2 -24.26 4.30 -7.20
N SER A 3 -24.27 3.11 -7.82
CA SER A 3 -23.09 2.55 -8.51
C SER A 3 -22.52 3.47 -9.60
N ARG A 4 -23.38 4.16 -10.37
CA ARG A 4 -22.94 5.05 -11.45
C ARG A 4 -22.29 6.34 -10.93
N ILE A 5 -22.79 6.87 -9.81
CA ILE A 5 -22.19 8.06 -9.17
C ILE A 5 -20.82 7.72 -8.58
N ILE A 6 -20.70 6.57 -7.90
CA ILE A 6 -19.41 6.11 -7.35
C ILE A 6 -18.38 5.92 -8.47
N GLN A 7 -18.79 5.27 -9.57
CA GLN A 7 -17.91 5.11 -10.74
C GLN A 7 -17.47 6.46 -11.32
N ILE A 8 -18.36 7.45 -11.41
CA ILE A 8 -18.01 8.80 -11.88
C ILE A 8 -17.01 9.47 -10.92
N VAL A 9 -17.23 9.38 -9.62
CA VAL A 9 -16.34 9.99 -8.61
C VAL A 9 -14.95 9.35 -8.66
N ILE A 10 -14.86 8.02 -8.72
CA ILE A 10 -13.59 7.30 -8.88
C ILE A 10 -12.93 7.68 -10.20
N TYR A 11 -13.69 7.73 -11.29
CA TYR A 11 -13.17 8.09 -12.61
C TYR A 11 -12.60 9.51 -12.64
N ILE A 12 -13.28 10.48 -12.03
CA ILE A 12 -12.79 11.86 -11.96
C ILE A 12 -11.56 11.95 -11.05
N ASN A 13 -11.62 11.39 -9.84
CA ASN A 13 -10.60 11.60 -8.83
C ASN A 13 -9.31 10.81 -9.06
N LEU A 14 -9.41 9.61 -9.66
CA LEU A 14 -8.26 8.73 -9.89
C LEU A 14 -7.92 8.64 -11.38
N THR A 15 -8.88 8.29 -12.24
CA THR A 15 -8.59 8.04 -13.66
C THR A 15 -8.21 9.32 -14.40
N ALA A 16 -8.98 10.40 -14.25
CA ALA A 16 -8.69 11.66 -14.95
C ALA A 16 -7.39 12.30 -14.46
N ALA A 17 -7.16 12.32 -13.15
CA ALA A 17 -5.91 12.78 -12.56
C ALA A 17 -4.70 11.99 -13.09
N PHE A 18 -4.79 10.65 -13.13
CA PHE A 18 -3.75 9.79 -13.68
C PHE A 18 -3.44 10.09 -15.15
N ILE A 19 -4.47 10.21 -16.01
CA ILE A 19 -4.28 10.48 -17.44
C ILE A 19 -3.60 11.84 -17.65
N LEU A 20 -4.04 12.87 -16.93
CA LEU A 20 -3.43 14.20 -16.99
C LEU A 20 -1.97 14.17 -16.52
N SER A 21 -1.70 13.52 -15.38
CA SER A 21 -0.34 13.36 -14.86
C SER A 21 0.57 12.59 -15.81
N ARG A 22 0.07 11.55 -16.49
CA ARG A 22 0.81 10.80 -17.52
C ARG A 22 1.24 11.70 -18.68
N ASP A 23 0.33 12.53 -19.17
CA ASP A 23 0.63 13.41 -20.30
C ASP A 23 1.59 14.54 -19.91
N ALA A 24 1.46 15.09 -18.70
CA ALA A 24 2.43 16.02 -18.13
C ALA A 24 3.83 15.37 -17.98
N ALA A 25 3.89 14.14 -17.49
CA ALA A 25 5.13 13.41 -17.32
C ALA A 25 5.82 13.05 -18.66
N ARG A 26 5.06 12.82 -19.73
CA ARG A 26 5.62 12.69 -21.09
C ARG A 26 6.32 13.97 -21.54
N LEU A 27 5.75 15.14 -21.24
CA LEU A 27 6.38 16.43 -21.53
C LEU A 27 7.66 16.61 -20.70
N TRP A 28 7.60 16.32 -19.41
CA TRP A 28 8.76 16.38 -18.52
C TRP A 28 9.88 15.44 -18.96
N SER A 29 9.57 14.25 -19.45
CA SER A 29 10.55 13.32 -20.01
C SER A 29 11.28 13.91 -21.22
N LYS A 30 10.58 14.63 -22.11
CA LYS A 30 11.21 15.33 -23.25
C LYS A 30 12.14 16.46 -22.80
N LEU A 31 11.86 17.04 -21.64
CA LEU A 31 12.69 18.07 -21.00
C LEU A 31 13.81 17.48 -20.12
N GLY A 32 14.05 16.16 -20.20
CA GLY A 32 15.10 15.48 -19.45
C GLY A 32 14.79 15.25 -17.97
N LYS A 33 13.57 15.54 -17.49
CA LYS A 33 13.15 15.27 -16.12
C LYS A 33 12.69 13.82 -15.98
N ARG A 34 13.22 13.09 -14.99
CA ARG A 34 12.92 11.67 -14.75
C ARG A 34 12.07 11.51 -13.48
N GLY A 35 11.11 10.58 -13.53
CA GLY A 35 10.32 10.11 -12.40
C GLY A 35 9.81 8.69 -12.65
N CYS A 36 9.49 7.94 -11.60
CA CYS A 36 8.97 6.57 -11.72
C CYS A 36 7.46 6.58 -11.97
N MET A 37 7.05 6.72 -13.24
CA MET A 37 5.64 6.66 -13.63
C MET A 37 5.00 5.27 -13.45
N ASN A 38 5.82 4.21 -13.44
CA ASN A 38 5.33 2.82 -13.45
C ASN A 38 4.48 2.48 -12.22
N ASN A 39 4.71 3.16 -11.08
CA ASN A 39 4.05 2.81 -9.82
C ASN A 39 2.82 3.69 -9.50
N ILE A 40 2.52 4.73 -10.29
CA ILE A 40 1.49 5.72 -9.94
C ILE A 40 0.10 5.05 -9.78
N ALA A 41 -0.26 4.14 -10.67
CA ALA A 41 -1.56 3.47 -10.62
C ALA A 41 -1.68 2.58 -9.38
N SER A 42 -0.69 1.72 -9.11
CA SER A 42 -0.68 0.84 -7.93
C SER A 42 -0.66 1.66 -6.63
N VAL A 43 0.23 2.65 -6.52
CA VAL A 43 0.33 3.52 -5.33
C VAL A 43 -1.00 4.25 -5.06
N SER A 44 -1.64 4.77 -6.12
CA SER A 44 -2.94 5.46 -5.97
C SER A 44 -4.05 4.51 -5.51
N SER A 45 -4.08 3.29 -6.07
CA SER A 45 -5.03 2.25 -5.66
C SER A 45 -4.81 1.80 -4.22
N GLU A 46 -3.56 1.62 -3.78
CA GLU A 46 -3.22 1.25 -2.41
C GLU A 46 -3.63 2.34 -1.40
N HIS A 47 -3.42 3.62 -1.72
CA HIS A 47 -3.90 4.73 -0.90
C HIS A 47 -5.43 4.81 -0.86
N ALA A 48 -6.12 4.47 -1.95
CA ALA A 48 -7.58 4.42 -1.99
C ALA A 48 -8.11 3.36 -1.02
N VAL A 49 -7.46 2.19 -0.91
CA VAL A 49 -7.82 1.15 0.07
C VAL A 49 -7.72 1.68 1.50
N ILE A 50 -6.64 2.40 1.84
CA ILE A 50 -6.49 3.03 3.17
C ILE A 50 -7.62 4.03 3.46
N GLY A 51 -8.00 4.84 2.46
CA GLY A 51 -9.14 5.75 2.56
C GLY A 51 -10.47 5.03 2.79
N LEU A 52 -10.71 3.94 2.06
CA LEU A 52 -11.91 3.10 2.22
C LEU A 52 -11.97 2.46 3.61
N THR A 53 -10.85 1.98 4.13
CA THR A 53 -10.75 1.42 5.49
C THR A 53 -11.23 2.42 6.54
N LYS A 54 -10.80 3.69 6.45
CA LYS A 54 -11.24 4.74 7.37
C LYS A 54 -12.73 5.00 7.28
N GLN A 55 -13.27 5.05 6.06
CA GLN A 55 -14.71 5.29 5.87
C GLN A 55 -15.56 4.13 6.39
N PHE A 56 -15.15 2.89 6.15
CA PHE A 56 -15.83 1.72 6.69
C PHE A 56 -15.75 1.63 8.21
N ALA A 57 -14.63 2.01 8.82
CA ALA A 57 -14.53 2.10 10.28
C ALA A 57 -15.58 3.07 10.85
N MET A 58 -15.78 4.24 10.23
CA MET A 58 -16.80 5.20 10.63
C MET A 58 -18.22 4.68 10.42
N GLU A 59 -18.48 4.00 9.30
CA GLU A 59 -19.82 3.55 8.93
C GLU A 59 -20.29 2.33 9.75
N PHE A 60 -19.36 1.42 10.10
CA PHE A 60 -19.68 0.15 10.75
C PHE A 60 -19.26 0.09 12.22
N GLY A 61 -18.53 1.07 12.74
CA GLY A 61 -18.09 1.10 14.14
C GLY A 61 -19.23 1.07 15.16
N SER A 62 -20.33 1.79 14.89
CA SER A 62 -21.52 1.77 15.75
C SER A 62 -22.24 0.42 15.80
N LYS A 63 -21.94 -0.47 14.84
CA LYS A 63 -22.45 -1.86 14.79
C LYS A 63 -21.49 -2.86 15.42
N GLY A 64 -20.43 -2.39 16.10
CA GLY A 64 -19.44 -3.23 16.76
C GLY A 64 -18.36 -3.79 15.83
N ASN A 65 -18.32 -3.40 14.56
CA ASN A 65 -17.30 -3.87 13.62
C ASN A 65 -16.04 -2.99 13.66
N ARG A 66 -14.87 -3.62 13.61
CA ARG A 66 -13.57 -2.95 13.47
C ARG A 66 -13.02 -3.18 12.06
N VAL A 67 -12.45 -2.14 11.46
CA VAL A 67 -11.94 -2.19 10.08
C VAL A 67 -10.56 -1.56 10.05
N ASN A 68 -9.53 -2.30 9.67
CA ASN A 68 -8.15 -1.83 9.58
C ASN A 68 -7.53 -2.30 8.26
N SER A 69 -6.42 -1.68 7.84
CA SER A 69 -5.63 -2.09 6.68
C SER A 69 -4.23 -2.51 7.11
N ILE A 70 -3.58 -3.36 6.32
CA ILE A 70 -2.19 -3.74 6.50
C ILE A 70 -1.43 -3.36 5.22
N SER A 71 -0.34 -2.62 5.38
CA SER A 71 0.60 -2.25 4.31
C SER A 71 1.89 -3.06 4.47
N PRO A 72 2.05 -4.16 3.72
CA PRO A 72 3.24 -4.98 3.81
C PRO A 72 4.45 -4.33 3.10
N GLY A 73 5.65 -4.71 3.53
CA GLY A 73 6.88 -4.53 2.76
C GLY A 73 7.05 -5.64 1.71
N VAL A 74 8.30 -5.97 1.37
CA VAL A 74 8.56 -7.12 0.49
C VAL A 74 8.35 -8.41 1.30
N ILE A 75 7.29 -9.15 0.95
CA ILE A 75 6.97 -10.46 1.54
C ILE A 75 7.32 -11.54 0.54
N GLN A 76 7.96 -12.62 0.98
CA GLN A 76 8.24 -13.77 0.12
C GLN A 76 6.97 -14.57 -0.14
N THR A 77 6.52 -14.55 -1.39
CA THR A 77 5.31 -15.22 -1.90
C THR A 77 5.60 -15.72 -3.31
N GLU A 78 4.71 -16.54 -3.88
CA GLU A 78 4.82 -16.97 -5.28
C GLU A 78 4.92 -15.78 -6.26
N LEU A 79 4.28 -14.65 -5.96
CA LEU A 79 4.32 -13.44 -6.80
C LEU A 79 5.67 -12.71 -6.77
N THR A 80 6.43 -12.88 -5.69
CA THR A 80 7.69 -12.15 -5.44
C THR A 80 8.91 -13.07 -5.49
N ASP A 81 8.72 -14.36 -5.78
CA ASP A 81 9.77 -15.38 -5.69
C ASP A 81 10.96 -15.07 -6.61
N GLU A 82 10.70 -14.48 -7.77
CA GLU A 82 11.72 -14.03 -8.72
C GLU A 82 12.71 -13.01 -8.11
N TYR A 83 12.28 -12.19 -7.16
CA TYR A 83 13.16 -11.22 -6.48
C TYR A 83 14.25 -11.90 -5.65
N PHE A 84 14.02 -13.16 -5.25
CA PHE A 84 14.92 -13.92 -4.40
C PHE A 84 15.85 -14.85 -5.19
N GLN A 85 15.74 -14.87 -6.52
CA GLN A 85 16.64 -15.58 -7.43
C GLN A 85 17.77 -14.68 -7.97
N ASP A 86 17.73 -13.38 -7.65
CA ASP A 86 18.71 -12.37 -8.04
C ASP A 86 19.42 -11.84 -6.80
N ASP A 87 20.71 -12.15 -6.66
CA ASP A 87 21.53 -11.74 -5.53
C ASP A 87 21.61 -10.22 -5.36
N GLU A 88 21.61 -9.45 -6.45
CA GLU A 88 21.63 -7.98 -6.39
C GLU A 88 20.31 -7.45 -5.83
N MET A 89 19.18 -8.02 -6.26
CA MET A 89 17.86 -7.66 -5.78
C MET A 89 17.67 -8.06 -4.30
N VAL A 90 18.13 -9.26 -3.91
CA VAL A 90 18.11 -9.70 -2.51
C VAL A 90 18.89 -8.73 -1.63
N GLN A 91 20.08 -8.33 -2.06
CA GLN A 91 20.91 -7.39 -1.30
C GLN A 91 20.23 -6.02 -1.19
N LEU A 92 19.67 -5.51 -2.29
CA LEU A 92 18.87 -4.28 -2.31
C LEU A 92 17.70 -4.35 -1.32
N ILE A 93 16.97 -5.46 -1.29
CA ILE A 93 15.84 -5.67 -0.38
C ILE A 93 16.32 -5.60 1.07
N LYS A 94 17.39 -6.31 1.42
CA LYS A 94 17.95 -6.27 2.78
C LYS A 94 18.41 -4.87 3.15
N ASP A 95 19.09 -4.16 2.26
CA ASP A 95 19.68 -2.86 2.57
C ASP A 95 18.63 -1.77 2.80
N ASN A 96 17.48 -1.85 2.12
CA ASN A 96 16.38 -0.92 2.34
C ASN A 96 15.57 -1.23 3.61
N HIS A 97 15.39 -2.50 3.99
CA HIS A 97 14.73 -2.84 5.25
C HIS A 97 15.62 -2.44 6.45
N ALA A 98 15.05 -1.82 7.48
CA ALA A 98 15.77 -1.53 8.73
C ALA A 98 16.20 -2.82 9.45
N LEU A 99 15.41 -3.89 9.31
CA LEU A 99 15.71 -5.21 9.89
C LEU A 99 16.69 -6.06 9.06
N HIS A 100 17.17 -5.55 7.92
CA HIS A 100 18.11 -6.27 7.03
C HIS A 100 17.63 -7.65 6.57
N THR A 101 16.32 -7.81 6.45
CA THR A 101 15.63 -9.02 5.99
C THR A 101 14.35 -8.63 5.25
N TRP A 102 13.78 -9.58 4.49
CA TRP A 102 12.41 -9.48 3.98
C TRP A 102 11.42 -10.12 4.97
N GLY A 103 10.13 -9.87 4.74
CA GLY A 103 9.05 -10.49 5.51
C GLY A 103 8.57 -11.81 4.93
N GLN A 104 7.85 -12.55 5.76
CA GLN A 104 7.21 -13.83 5.45
C GLN A 104 5.68 -13.69 5.58
N PRO A 105 4.89 -14.55 4.92
CA PRO A 105 3.43 -14.53 5.06
C PRO A 105 2.97 -14.61 6.53
N SER A 106 3.73 -15.30 7.38
CA SER A 106 3.50 -15.39 8.82
C SER A 106 3.53 -14.04 9.55
N ASP A 107 4.31 -13.07 9.06
CA ASP A 107 4.39 -11.74 9.67
C ASP A 107 3.08 -10.99 9.50
N ILE A 108 2.46 -11.13 8.31
CA ILE A 108 1.14 -10.55 8.01
C ILE A 108 0.04 -11.26 8.79
N VAL A 109 0.06 -12.60 8.80
CA VAL A 109 -0.92 -13.41 9.53
C VAL A 109 -0.90 -13.09 11.04
N SER A 110 0.27 -12.82 11.61
CA SER A 110 0.39 -12.46 13.03
C SER A 110 -0.29 -11.12 13.33
N CYS A 111 -0.09 -10.10 12.48
CA CYS A 111 -0.79 -8.83 12.59
C CYS A 111 -2.32 -9.02 12.42
N MET A 112 -2.76 -9.82 11.44
CA MET A 112 -4.18 -10.11 11.24
C MET A 112 -4.82 -10.79 12.47
N LYS A 113 -4.13 -11.75 13.09
CA LYS A 113 -4.60 -12.42 14.31
C LYS A 113 -4.76 -11.43 15.46
N TYR A 114 -3.77 -10.57 15.68
CA TYR A 114 -3.86 -9.50 16.68
C TYR A 114 -5.06 -8.59 16.40
N LEU A 115 -5.20 -8.11 15.16
CA LEU A 115 -6.31 -7.24 14.77
C LEU A 115 -7.67 -7.93 14.86
N ALA A 116 -7.76 -9.25 14.71
CA ALA A 116 -9.01 -10.00 14.90
C ALA A 116 -9.35 -10.26 16.37
N SER A 117 -8.37 -10.20 17.27
CA SER A 117 -8.54 -10.48 18.70
C SER A 117 -9.20 -9.34 19.48
N ASP A 118 -9.60 -9.62 20.73
CA ASP A 118 -10.12 -8.63 21.68
C ASP A 118 -9.03 -7.68 22.20
N GLU A 119 -7.76 -8.04 22.07
CA GLU A 119 -6.63 -7.17 22.45
C GLU A 119 -6.64 -5.88 21.61
N ALA A 120 -7.16 -5.96 20.38
CA ALA A 120 -7.32 -4.84 19.46
C ALA A 120 -8.72 -4.16 19.55
N HIS A 121 -9.47 -4.32 20.65
CA HIS A 121 -10.85 -3.83 20.77
C HIS A 121 -11.03 -2.33 20.49
N PHE A 122 -10.01 -1.50 20.75
CA PHE A 122 -10.05 -0.05 20.50
C PHE A 122 -9.34 0.39 19.21
N ILE A 123 -8.98 -0.56 18.36
CA ILE A 123 -8.23 -0.32 17.11
C ILE A 123 -9.16 -0.49 15.91
N THR A 124 -9.49 0.62 15.25
CA THR A 124 -10.25 0.68 14.00
C THR A 124 -9.82 1.89 13.17
N GLY A 125 -10.03 1.84 11.85
CA GLY A 125 -9.68 2.89 10.89
C GLY A 125 -8.17 3.09 10.69
N SER A 126 -7.34 2.18 11.19
CA SER A 126 -5.88 2.33 11.21
C SER A 126 -5.21 1.56 10.08
N ASN A 127 -4.07 2.09 9.62
CA ASN A 127 -3.18 1.40 8.69
C ASN A 127 -1.95 0.86 9.44
N PHE A 128 -1.74 -0.45 9.38
CA PHE A 128 -0.61 -1.14 10.01
C PHE A 128 0.46 -1.41 8.98
N VAL A 129 1.59 -0.71 9.10
CA VAL A 129 2.75 -0.92 8.22
C VAL A 129 3.59 -2.07 8.77
N ILE A 130 3.72 -3.15 8.00
CA ILE A 130 4.45 -4.38 8.35
C ILE A 130 5.51 -4.61 7.27
N ASP A 131 6.56 -3.80 7.30
CA ASP A 131 7.51 -3.67 6.19
C ASP A 131 8.99 -3.71 6.63
N GLY A 132 9.26 -4.24 7.83
CA GLY A 132 10.60 -4.30 8.41
C GLY A 132 11.32 -2.94 8.46
N GLY A 133 10.58 -1.83 8.47
CA GLY A 133 11.10 -0.46 8.54
C GLY A 133 11.55 0.13 7.20
N TRP A 134 11.19 -0.47 6.06
CA TRP A 134 11.52 0.09 4.73
C TRP A 134 11.05 1.54 4.57
N THR A 135 9.83 1.84 5.02
CA THR A 135 9.22 3.17 4.85
C THR A 135 9.48 4.13 6.02
N ALA A 136 10.21 3.69 7.04
CA ALA A 136 10.38 4.46 8.28
C ALA A 136 11.29 5.69 8.13
N GLY A 137 12.15 5.74 7.11
CA GLY A 137 13.05 6.86 6.89
C GLY A 137 14.22 6.54 5.97
N LYS A 138 15.19 7.45 5.90
CA LYS A 138 16.44 7.23 5.17
C LYS A 138 17.51 6.76 6.13
N LYS A 139 18.25 5.71 5.76
CA LYS A 139 19.52 5.39 6.40
C LYS A 139 20.51 6.51 6.07
N LEU A 140 21.13 7.10 7.10
CA LEU A 140 22.18 8.11 6.97
C LEU A 140 23.53 7.43 6.72
#